data_AF-A0A344J4L4-F1
#
_entry.id   AF-A0A344J4L4-F1
#
_cell.length_a   1.000
_cell.length_b   1.000
_cell.length_c   1.000
_cell.angle_alpha   90.00
_cell.angle_beta   90.00
_cell.angle_gamma   90.00
#
_symmetry.space_group_name_H-M   'P 1'
#
loop_
_entity.id
_entity.type
_entity.pdbx_description
1 polymer ?
#
loop_
_entity_poly.entity_id
_entity_poly.type
_entity_poly.pdbx_seq_one_letter_code
_entity_poly.pdbx_strand_id
1 'polypeptide(L)'
;MKVEVIAAWPDRFETRTIELPDDSTATQACSASGLAEGYPLAGFAVFGRRVGEDAVLHEGDRLELLRAMAIDPKEARRRRAETAKALKQKAR
;
A
#
# COMPACT_ATOMS: atom_id res chain seq x y z
N MET A 1 -5.62 -21.26 2.19
CA MET A 1 -4.33 -20.54 2.19
C MET A 1 -4.25 -19.40 3.23
N LYS A 2 -3.04 -19.09 3.73
CA LYS A 2 -2.74 -17.98 4.63
C LYS A 2 -2.10 -16.82 3.87
N VAL A 3 -2.64 -15.62 4.04
CA VAL A 3 -2.13 -14.38 3.40
C VAL A 3 -2.00 -13.26 4.43
N GLU A 4 -1.10 -12.31 4.17
CA GLU A 4 -0.94 -11.10 4.97
C GLU A 4 -1.57 -9.92 4.23
N VAL A 5 -2.44 -9.16 4.89
CA VAL A 5 -3.00 -7.92 4.36
C VAL A 5 -2.41 -6.74 5.14
N ILE A 6 -1.93 -5.71 4.44
CA ILE A 6 -1.33 -4.52 5.03
C ILE A 6 -1.97 -3.23 4.52
N ALA A 7 -2.27 -2.32 5.45
CA ALA A 7 -2.71 -0.95 5.17
C ALA A 7 -1.70 0.04 5.78
N ALA A 8 -1.32 1.09 5.04
CA ALA A 8 -0.26 1.99 5.46
C ALA A 8 -0.64 3.48 5.35
N TRP A 9 -0.41 4.21 6.44
CA TRP A 9 -0.52 5.66 6.59
C TRP A 9 0.89 6.29 6.67
N PRO A 10 1.01 7.62 6.63
CA PRO A 10 2.32 8.27 6.73
C PRO A 10 3.11 7.94 8.01
N ASP A 11 2.42 7.69 9.12
CA ASP A 11 2.97 7.57 10.48
C ASP A 11 2.79 6.18 11.09
N ARG A 12 1.96 5.34 10.50
CA ARG A 12 1.67 3.98 11.00
C ARG A 12 1.31 3.03 9.87
N PHE A 13 1.32 1.75 10.18
CA PHE A 13 0.76 0.70 9.34
C PHE A 13 0.05 -0.32 10.21
N GLU A 14 -0.90 -1.03 9.61
CA GLU A 14 -1.61 -2.13 10.24
C GLU A 14 -1.49 -3.36 9.36
N THR A 15 -1.26 -4.52 9.97
CA THR A 15 -1.17 -5.82 9.29
C THR A 15 -2.14 -6.78 9.92
N ARG A 16 -2.70 -7.67 9.10
CA ARG A 16 -3.47 -8.82 9.56
C ARG A 16 -3.15 -10.02 8.72
N THR A 17 -2.85 -11.13 9.37
CA THR A 17 -2.75 -12.41 8.71
C THR A 17 -4.10 -13.11 8.78
N ILE A 18 -4.61 -13.55 7.63
CA ILE A 18 -5.93 -14.19 7.50
C ILE A 18 -5.80 -15.51 6.78
N GLU A 19 -6.68 -16.45 7.11
CA GLU A 19 -6.86 -17.69 6.37
C GLU A 19 -8.07 -17.54 5.45
N LEU A 20 -7.90 -17.94 4.20
CA LEU A 20 -8.90 -17.85 3.14
C LEU A 20 -8.99 -19.20 2.40
N PRO A 21 -10.12 -19.48 1.75
CA PRO A 21 -10.18 -20.54 0.75
C PRO A 21 -9.10 -20.34 -0.31
N ASP A 22 -8.61 -21.44 -0.89
CA ASP A 22 -7.70 -21.35 -2.02
C ASP A 22 -8.37 -20.64 -3.20
N ASP A 23 -7.56 -20.03 -4.06
CA ASP A 23 -7.99 -19.20 -5.20
C ASP A 23 -8.78 -17.93 -4.83
N SER A 24 -8.79 -17.52 -3.56
CA SER A 24 -9.45 -16.27 -3.15
C SER A 24 -8.80 -15.04 -3.79
N THR A 25 -9.63 -14.03 -4.11
CA THR A 25 -9.20 -12.80 -4.78
C THR A 25 -8.71 -11.72 -3.82
N ALA A 26 -8.02 -10.71 -4.36
CA ALA A 26 -7.61 -9.52 -3.62
C ALA A 26 -8.78 -8.82 -2.91
N THR A 27 -9.94 -8.69 -3.57
CA THR A 27 -11.15 -8.10 -2.94
C THR A 27 -11.69 -8.94 -1.78
N GLN A 28 -11.67 -10.27 -1.91
CA GLN A 28 -12.11 -11.17 -0.84
C GLN A 28 -11.19 -11.08 0.38
N ALA A 29 -9.87 -11.09 0.15
CA ALA A 29 -8.88 -10.93 1.21
C ALA A 29 -8.98 -9.56 1.90
N CYS A 30 -9.12 -8.49 1.11
CA CYS A 30 -9.35 -7.15 1.62
C CYS A 30 -10.58 -7.10 2.54
N SER A 31 -11.71 -7.65 2.09
CA SER A 31 -12.96 -7.68 2.85
C SER A 31 -12.84 -8.50 4.13
N ALA A 32 -12.25 -9.69 4.05
CA ALA A 32 -12.05 -10.58 5.19
C ALA A 32 -11.08 -10.01 6.25
N SER A 33 -10.12 -9.17 5.84
CA SER A 33 -9.19 -8.54 6.78
C SER A 33 -9.86 -7.53 7.70
N GLY A 34 -10.90 -6.82 7.22
CA GLY A 34 -11.48 -5.66 7.90
C GLY A 34 -10.56 -4.42 7.94
N LEU A 35 -9.37 -4.46 7.33
CA LEU A 35 -8.43 -3.33 7.33
C LEU A 35 -8.84 -2.18 6.40
N ALA A 36 -9.79 -2.42 5.50
CA ALA A 36 -10.26 -1.39 4.58
C ALA A 36 -11.25 -0.40 5.22
N GLU A 37 -11.76 -0.69 6.43
CA GLU A 37 -12.72 0.18 7.10
C GLU A 37 -12.06 1.53 7.45
N GLY A 38 -12.56 2.61 6.84
CA GLY A 38 -11.98 3.95 6.99
C GLY A 38 -10.64 4.16 6.28
N TYR A 39 -10.13 3.18 5.54
CA TYR A 39 -8.93 3.32 4.70
C TYR A 39 -9.29 3.90 3.32
N PRO A 40 -8.57 4.91 2.81
CA PRO A 40 -8.82 5.48 1.48
C PRO A 40 -8.27 4.56 0.37
N LEU A 41 -8.86 3.37 0.26
CA LEU A 41 -8.48 2.33 -0.69
C LEU A 41 -8.61 2.84 -2.13
N ALA A 42 -7.55 2.67 -2.90
CA ALA A 42 -7.47 3.06 -4.31
C ALA A 42 -6.94 1.95 -5.23
N GLY A 43 -6.66 0.77 -4.68
CA GLY A 43 -6.22 -0.39 -5.43
C GLY A 43 -5.40 -1.35 -4.59
N PHE A 44 -4.88 -2.38 -5.25
CA PHE A 44 -4.18 -3.48 -4.61
C PHE A 44 -2.79 -3.69 -5.21
N ALA A 45 -1.88 -4.22 -4.39
CA ALA A 45 -0.62 -4.77 -4.87
C ALA A 45 -0.27 -6.05 -4.12
N VAL A 46 0.44 -6.96 -4.77
CA VAL A 46 1.08 -8.11 -4.13
C VAL A 46 2.58 -7.91 -4.23
N PHE A 47 3.26 -7.84 -3.09
CA PHE A 47 4.70 -7.56 -3.00
C PHE A 47 5.16 -6.38 -3.89
N GLY A 48 4.48 -5.24 -3.76
CA GLY A 48 4.76 -4.02 -4.52
C GLY A 48 4.38 -4.04 -6.00
N ARG A 49 3.81 -5.14 -6.53
CA ARG A 49 3.29 -5.20 -7.90
C ARG A 49 1.79 -4.96 -7.91
N ARG A 50 1.32 -3.96 -8.66
CA ARG A 50 -0.11 -3.68 -8.79
C ARG A 50 -0.86 -4.87 -9.36
N VAL A 51 -2.01 -5.17 -8.76
CA VAL A 51 -2.93 -6.22 -9.20
C VAL A 51 -4.34 -5.68 -9.28
N GLY A 52 -5.19 -6.34 -10.05
CA GLY A 52 -6.62 -6.04 -10.13
C GLY A 52 -7.39 -6.58 -8.92
N GLU A 53 -8.66 -6.19 -8.82
CA GLU A 53 -9.58 -6.62 -7.76
C GLU A 53 -9.82 -8.14 -7.77
N ASP A 54 -9.87 -8.73 -8.96
CA ASP A 54 -10.09 -10.16 -9.19
C ASP A 54 -8.79 -11.00 -9.20
N ALA A 55 -7.65 -10.40 -8.86
CA ALA A 55 -6.40 -11.12 -8.83
C ALA A 55 -6.43 -12.22 -7.76
N VAL A 56 -6.20 -13.45 -8.20
CA VAL A 56 -6.10 -14.63 -7.32
C VAL A 56 -4.82 -14.55 -6.50
N LEU A 57 -4.95 -14.72 -5.19
CA LEU A 57 -3.84 -14.77 -4.25
C LEU A 57 -3.34 -16.20 -4.06
N HIS A 58 -2.11 -16.32 -3.59
CA HIS A 58 -1.46 -17.58 -3.25
C HIS A 58 -1.02 -17.59 -1.79
N GLU A 59 -0.77 -18.78 -1.26
CA GLU A 59 -0.19 -18.98 0.08
C GLU A 59 1.06 -18.11 0.29
N GLY A 60 1.06 -17.35 1.39
CA GLY A 60 2.17 -16.48 1.76
C GLY A 60 2.19 -15.12 1.07
N ASP A 61 1.24 -14.82 0.18
CA ASP A 61 1.16 -13.49 -0.44
C ASP A 61 0.93 -12.40 0.61
N ARG A 62 1.61 -11.27 0.41
CA ARG A 62 1.30 -10.01 1.10
C ARG A 62 0.52 -9.09 0.17
N LEU A 63 -0.76 -8.94 0.47
CA LEU A 63 -1.67 -7.99 -0.16
C LEU A 63 -1.54 -6.61 0.48
N GLU A 64 -1.12 -5.63 -0.31
CA GLU A 64 -0.97 -4.23 0.07
C GLU A 64 -2.20 -3.43 -0.37
N LEU A 65 -2.87 -2.78 0.58
CA LEU A 65 -3.95 -1.84 0.32
C LEU A 65 -3.35 -0.49 -0.08
N LEU A 66 -3.49 -0.13 -1.35
CA LEU A 66 -2.94 1.11 -1.88
C LEU A 66 -3.89 2.29 -1.63
N ARG A 67 -3.30 3.49 -1.54
CA ARG A 67 -4.02 4.77 -1.48
C ARG A 67 -3.60 5.66 -2.63
N ALA A 68 -4.49 6.57 -3.03
CA ALA A 68 -4.17 7.55 -4.06
C ALA A 68 -2.97 8.42 -3.65
N MET A 69 -2.14 8.79 -4.62
CA MET A 69 -1.03 9.70 -4.37
C MET A 69 -1.56 11.11 -4.09
N ALA A 70 -1.13 11.72 -2.98
CA ALA A 70 -1.55 13.07 -2.59
C ALA A 70 -0.86 14.18 -3.41
N ILE A 71 0.26 13.87 -4.05
CA ILE A 71 1.04 14.81 -4.85
C ILE A 71 1.61 14.08 -6.06
N ASP A 72 1.71 14.80 -7.19
CA ASP A 72 2.39 14.27 -8.36
C ASP A 72 3.86 13.91 -8.03
N PRO A 73 4.35 12.72 -8.41
CA PRO A 73 5.70 12.29 -8.08
C PRO A 73 6.80 13.25 -8.55
N LYS A 74 6.63 13.93 -9.69
CA LYS A 74 7.62 14.89 -10.19
C LYS A 74 7.63 16.13 -9.31
N GLU A 75 6.47 16.60 -8.89
CA GLU A 75 6.39 17.73 -7.97
C GLU A 75 6.99 17.38 -6.60
N ALA A 76 6.69 16.20 -6.06
CA ALA A 76 7.31 15.72 -4.83
C ALA A 76 8.84 15.64 -4.93
N ARG A 77 9.34 15.15 -6.08
CA ARG A 77 10.79 15.12 -6.36
C ARG A 77 11.38 16.53 -6.45
N ARG A 78 10.70 17.47 -7.12
CA ARG A 78 11.13 18.87 -7.21
C ARG A 78 11.22 19.51 -5.82
N ARG A 79 10.18 19.38 -5.00
CA ARG A 79 10.17 19.92 -3.62
C ARG A 79 11.33 19.37 -2.79
N ARG A 80 11.58 18.05 -2.84
CA ARG A 80 12.72 17.43 -2.14
C ARG A 80 14.07 17.99 -2.59
N ALA A 81 14.26 18.20 -3.89
CA ALA A 81 15.51 18.75 -4.43
C ALA A 81 15.74 20.20 -3.97
N GLU A 82 14.70 21.03 -3.96
CA GLU A 82 14.79 22.42 -3.50
C GLU A 82 15.06 22.51 -1.99
N THR A 83 14.40 21.68 -1.17
CA THR A 83 14.71 21.60 0.27
C THR A 83 16.16 21.20 0.52
N ALA A 84 16.68 20.22 -0.23
CA ALA A 84 18.07 19.78 -0.11
C ALA A 84 19.07 20.89 -0.49
N LYS A 85 18.77 21.70 -1.52
CA LYS A 85 19.59 22.87 -1.90
C LYS A 85 19.57 23.95 -0.81
N ALA A 86 18.40 24.26 -0.27
CA ALA A 86 18.25 25.28 0.77
C ALA A 86 19.01 24.90 2.06
N LEU A 87 18.99 23.62 2.45
CA LEU A 87 19.77 23.10 3.57
C LEU A 87 21.28 23.23 3.34
N LYS A 88 21.77 22.93 2.12
CA LYS A 88 23.19 23.13 1.77
C LYS A 88 23.62 24.60 1.78
N GLN A 89 22.77 25.53 1.37
CA GLN A 89 23.09 26.96 1.40
C GLN A 89 23.13 27.53 2.82
N LYS A 90 22.26 27.08 3.72
CA LYS A 90 22.29 27.51 5.14
C LYS A 90 23.49 26.98 5.93
N ALA A 91 24.08 25.86 5.50
CA ALA A 91 25.23 25.23 6.14
C ALA A 91 26.59 25.80 5.67
N ARG A 92 26.57 26.82 4.80
CA ARG A 92 27.74 27.50 4.24
C ARG A 92 27.81 28.92 4.78
#